data_AF-A0A2P5A492-F1
#
_entry.id   AF-A0A2P5A492-F1
#
_cell.length_a   1.000
_cell.length_b   1.000
_cell.length_c   1.000
_cell.angle_alpha   90.00
_cell.angle_beta   90.00
_cell.angle_gamma   90.00
#
_symmetry.space_group_name_H-M   'P 1'
#
loop_
_entity.id
_entity.type
_entity.pdbx_description
1 polymer ?
#
loop_
_entity_poly.entity_id
_entity_poly.type
_entity_poly.pdbx_seq_one_letter_code
_entity_poly.pdbx_strand_id
1 'polypeptide(L)'
;MAGHEARTLITMNWITKKCEKEEKSEKLKIKKAMKKGNIDGAQIYVENAIHKQTEQMNYLCLATRLDTIVTRLDNQANMTTIKKSMGSILSLSNLPCPLGVCRRYRRPWTSSRSNL
;
A
#
# COMPACT_ATOMS: atom_id res chain seq x y z
N MET A 1 -12.60 10.40 -4.66
CA MET A 1 -11.19 10.04 -4.37
C MET A 1 -10.95 8.53 -4.39
N ALA A 2 -11.84 7.68 -3.85
CA ALA A 2 -11.69 6.21 -3.88
C ALA A 2 -11.45 5.57 -5.28
N GLY A 3 -11.99 6.16 -6.35
CA GLY A 3 -11.84 5.64 -7.71
C GLY A 3 -10.45 5.83 -8.35
N HIS A 4 -9.58 6.69 -7.81
CA HIS A 4 -8.24 6.90 -8.36
C HIS A 4 -7.23 5.89 -7.79
N GLU A 5 -7.41 5.50 -6.52
CA GLU A 5 -6.54 4.56 -5.79
C GLU A 5 -6.66 3.14 -6.36
N ALA A 6 -7.87 2.70 -6.69
CA ALA A 6 -8.10 1.41 -7.35
C ALA A 6 -7.48 1.35 -8.76
N ARG A 7 -7.45 2.48 -9.50
CA ARG A 7 -6.84 2.53 -10.84
C ARG A 7 -5.32 2.38 -10.78
N THR A 8 -4.67 2.99 -9.79
CA THR A 8 -3.21 2.91 -9.64
C THR A 8 -2.72 1.48 -9.39
N LEU A 9 -3.46 0.68 -8.60
CA LEU A 9 -3.11 -0.72 -8.33
C LEU A 9 -3.29 -1.61 -9.56
N ILE A 10 -4.39 -1.43 -10.29
CA ILE A 10 -4.65 -2.15 -11.55
C ILE A 10 -3.55 -1.84 -12.58
N THR A 11 -3.12 -0.58 -12.67
CA THR A 11 -2.04 -0.19 -13.59
C THR A 11 -0.71 -0.86 -13.22
N MET A 12 -0.34 -0.93 -11.94
CA MET A 12 0.92 -1.55 -11.54
C MET A 12 0.92 -3.06 -11.81
N ASN A 13 -0.18 -3.77 -11.51
CA ASN A 13 -0.32 -5.19 -11.84
C ASN A 13 -0.30 -5.46 -13.35
N TRP A 14 -0.85 -4.55 -14.16
CA TRP A 14 -0.75 -4.63 -15.61
C TRP A 14 0.69 -4.46 -16.10
N ILE A 15 1.46 -3.50 -15.55
CA ILE A 15 2.88 -3.30 -15.87
C ILE A 15 3.67 -4.55 -15.52
N THR A 16 3.46 -5.15 -14.33
CA THR A 16 4.13 -6.40 -13.93
C THR A 16 3.90 -7.52 -14.96
N LYS A 17 2.65 -7.73 -15.38
CA LYS A 17 2.30 -8.74 -16.41
C LYS A 17 2.87 -8.40 -17.79
N LYS A 18 3.04 -7.12 -18.11
CA LYS A 18 3.67 -6.68 -19.35
C LYS A 18 5.16 -6.99 -19.34
N CYS A 19 5.86 -6.68 -18.24
CA CYS A 19 7.27 -7.02 -18.04
C CYS A 19 7.51 -8.54 -18.14
N GLU A 20 6.63 -9.37 -17.57
CA GLU A 20 6.71 -10.84 -17.70
C GLU A 20 6.64 -11.33 -19.15
N LYS A 21 5.83 -10.68 -19.98
CA LYS A 21 5.71 -11.04 -21.41
C LYS A 21 6.95 -10.63 -22.18
N GLU A 22 7.49 -9.45 -21.89
CA GLU A 22 8.71 -8.92 -22.49
C GLU A 22 9.93 -9.80 -22.12
N GLU A 23 10.06 -10.18 -20.85
CA GLU A 23 11.12 -11.08 -20.34
C GLU A 23 11.10 -12.45 -21.04
N LYS A 24 9.92 -13.04 -21.20
CA LYS A 24 9.75 -14.29 -21.96
C LYS A 24 10.14 -14.14 -23.42
N SER A 25 9.81 -13.00 -24.04
CA SER A 25 10.17 -12.72 -25.43
C SER A 25 11.69 -12.61 -25.62
N GLU A 26 12.40 -12.03 -24.66
CA GLU A 26 13.86 -11.87 -24.67
C GLU A 26 14.55 -13.22 -24.45
N LYS A 27 14.05 -14.05 -23.53
CA LYS A 27 14.51 -15.45 -23.37
C LYS A 27 14.43 -16.26 -24.68
N LEU A 28 13.40 -16.04 -25.49
CA LEU A 28 13.30 -16.67 -26.82
C LEU A 28 14.31 -16.09 -27.81
N LYS A 29 14.59 -14.78 -27.75
CA LYS A 29 15.61 -14.13 -28.58
C LYS A 29 17.03 -14.63 -28.24
N ILE A 30 17.33 -14.84 -26.95
CA ILE A 30 18.60 -15.46 -26.49
C ILE A 30 18.77 -16.84 -27.13
N LYS A 31 17.75 -17.71 -27.04
CA LYS A 31 17.80 -19.06 -27.64
C LYS A 31 18.02 -19.00 -29.16
N LYS A 32 17.42 -18.03 -29.85
CA LYS A 32 17.60 -17.84 -31.30
C LYS A 32 19.00 -17.31 -31.64
N ALA A 33 19.53 -16.37 -30.86
CA ALA A 33 20.87 -15.79 -31.06
C ALA A 33 21.97 -16.84 -30.80
N MET A 34 21.81 -17.64 -29.74
CA MET A 34 22.72 -18.75 -29.41
C MET A 34 22.78 -19.80 -30.52
N LYS A 35 21.63 -20.17 -31.11
CA LYS A 35 21.59 -21.10 -32.25
C LYS A 35 22.29 -20.55 -33.50
N LYS A 36 22.33 -19.23 -33.66
CA LYS A 36 23.00 -18.55 -34.77
C LYS A 36 24.49 -18.31 -34.52
N GLY A 37 25.00 -18.58 -33.30
CA GLY A 37 26.40 -18.31 -32.93
C GLY A 37 26.72 -16.83 -32.75
N ASN A 38 25.73 -15.94 -32.63
CA ASN A 38 25.95 -14.53 -32.37
C ASN A 38 25.98 -14.28 -30.86
N ILE A 39 27.18 -14.36 -30.27
CA ILE A 39 27.42 -14.28 -28.83
C ILE A 39 27.18 -12.85 -28.32
N ASP A 40 27.67 -11.84 -29.04
CA ASP A 40 27.52 -10.43 -28.67
C ASP A 40 26.04 -10.01 -28.65
N GLY A 41 25.28 -10.44 -29.66
CA GLY A 41 23.82 -10.21 -29.70
C GLY A 41 23.08 -10.97 -28.60
N ALA A 42 23.52 -12.17 -28.24
CA ALA A 42 22.93 -12.94 -27.15
C ALA A 42 23.14 -12.26 -25.79
N GLN A 43 24.31 -11.66 -25.56
CA GLN A 43 24.62 -10.94 -24.32
C GLN A 43 23.67 -9.75 -24.08
N ILE A 44 23.41 -8.94 -25.11
CA ILE A 44 22.47 -7.82 -25.03
C ILE A 44 21.05 -8.31 -24.66
N TYR A 45 20.60 -9.44 -25.24
CA TYR A 45 19.29 -10.00 -24.89
C TYR A 45 19.24 -10.59 -23.47
N VAL A 46 20.36 -11.11 -22.95
CA VAL A 46 20.47 -11.58 -21.56
C VAL A 46 20.37 -10.40 -20.59
N GLU A 47 21.11 -9.33 -20.85
CA GLU A 47 21.09 -8.12 -20.01
C GLU A 47 19.69 -7.50 -19.96
N ASN A 48 19.01 -7.39 -21.11
CA ASN A 48 17.63 -6.92 -21.16
C ASN A 48 16.68 -7.85 -20.37
N ALA A 49 16.85 -9.17 -20.47
CA ALA A 49 16.01 -10.11 -19.74
C ALA A 49 16.19 -9.97 -18.21
N ILE A 50 17.43 -9.77 -17.74
CA ILE A 50 17.73 -9.51 -16.32
C ILE A 50 17.12 -8.17 -15.88
N HIS A 51 17.23 -7.15 -16.73
CA HIS A 51 16.64 -5.84 -16.45
C HIS A 51 15.12 -5.96 -16.28
N LYS A 52 14.43 -6.62 -17.22
CA LYS A 52 12.98 -6.84 -17.17
C LYS A 52 12.52 -7.65 -15.97
N GLN A 53 13.31 -8.65 -15.55
CA GLN A 53 13.05 -9.42 -14.34
C GLN A 53 13.14 -8.53 -13.08
N THR A 54 14.15 -7.67 -13.02
CA THR A 54 14.36 -6.75 -11.88
C THR A 54 13.26 -5.69 -11.83
N GLU A 55 12.90 -5.10 -12.98
CA GLU A 55 11.78 -4.18 -13.11
C GLU A 55 10.48 -4.83 -12.63
N GLN A 56 10.17 -6.05 -13.07
CA GLN A 56 8.98 -6.80 -12.65
C GLN A 56 8.90 -6.95 -11.12
N MET A 57 10.01 -7.34 -10.48
CA MET A 57 10.06 -7.50 -9.03
C MET A 57 9.86 -6.17 -8.29
N ASN A 58 10.40 -5.08 -8.84
CA ASN A 58 10.20 -3.74 -8.29
C ASN A 58 8.74 -3.30 -8.39
N TYR A 59 8.09 -3.48 -9.55
CA TYR A 59 6.66 -3.15 -9.71
C TYR A 59 5.75 -4.00 -8.82
N LEU A 60 6.07 -5.28 -8.63
CA LEU A 60 5.34 -6.15 -7.72
C LEU A 60 5.47 -5.68 -6.26
N CYS A 61 6.68 -5.33 -5.82
CA CYS A 61 6.91 -4.79 -4.48
C CYS A 61 6.22 -3.42 -4.27
N LEU A 62 6.20 -2.58 -5.30
CA LEU A 62 5.46 -1.32 -5.24
C LEU A 62 3.95 -1.55 -5.15
N ALA A 63 3.40 -2.53 -5.87
CA ALA A 63 1.99 -2.88 -5.79
C ALA A 63 1.59 -3.31 -4.37
N THR A 64 2.34 -4.23 -3.73
CA THR A 64 2.03 -4.70 -2.36
C THR A 64 2.12 -3.58 -1.32
N ARG A 65 3.08 -2.67 -1.48
CA ARG A 65 3.19 -1.48 -0.62
C ARG A 65 2.00 -0.56 -0.78
N LEU A 66 1.54 -0.34 -2.01
CA LEU A 66 0.35 0.48 -2.29
C LEU A 66 -0.93 -0.19 -1.74
N ASP A 67 -1.09 -1.50 -1.89
CA ASP A 67 -2.22 -2.25 -1.30
C ASP A 67 -2.28 -2.07 0.23
N THR A 68 -1.12 -2.11 0.88
CA THR A 68 -1.01 -1.87 2.34
C THR A 68 -1.39 -0.45 2.72
N ILE A 69 -1.07 0.55 1.90
CA ILE A 69 -1.44 1.95 2.16
C ILE A 69 -2.94 2.14 1.95
N VAL A 70 -3.51 1.60 0.87
CA VAL A 70 -4.95 1.69 0.58
C VAL A 70 -5.78 1.07 1.69
N THR A 71 -5.45 -0.16 2.13
CA THR A 71 -6.15 -0.80 3.25
C THR A 71 -6.09 0.00 4.55
N ARG A 72 -4.98 0.69 4.83
CA ARG A 72 -4.87 1.60 5.99
C ARG A 72 -5.73 2.85 5.82
N LEU A 73 -5.76 3.44 4.63
CA LEU A 73 -6.58 4.60 4.31
C LEU A 73 -8.08 4.26 4.40
N ASP A 74 -8.50 3.11 3.89
CA ASP A 74 -9.87 2.62 4.00
C ASP A 74 -10.28 2.42 5.46
N ASN A 75 -9.43 1.78 6.26
CA ASN A 75 -9.69 1.61 7.69
C ASN A 75 -9.79 2.96 8.42
N GLN A 76 -8.92 3.92 8.10
CA GLN A 76 -9.00 5.27 8.67
C GLN A 76 -10.28 5.98 8.27
N ALA A 77 -10.66 5.93 6.99
CA ALA A 77 -11.90 6.52 6.49
C ALA A 77 -13.13 5.92 7.20
N ASN A 78 -13.20 4.59 7.31
CA ASN A 78 -14.26 3.89 8.03
C ASN A 78 -14.32 4.30 9.51
N MET A 79 -13.17 4.38 10.18
CA MET A 79 -13.11 4.85 11.57
C MET A 79 -13.52 6.31 11.72
N THR A 80 -13.21 7.19 10.75
CA THR A 80 -13.67 8.58 10.79
C THR A 80 -15.19 8.68 10.64
N THR A 81 -15.80 7.85 9.80
CA THR A 81 -17.27 7.79 9.64
C THR A 81 -17.94 7.31 10.92
N ILE A 82 -17.41 6.26 11.56
CA ILE A 82 -17.90 5.76 12.86
C ILE A 82 -17.75 6.83 13.94
N LYS A 83 -16.61 7.54 13.99
CA LYS A 83 -16.43 8.64 14.96
C LYS A 83 -17.47 9.75 14.79
N LYS A 84 -17.86 10.08 13.55
CA LYS A 84 -18.90 11.08 13.27
C LYS A 84 -20.27 10.61 13.74
N SER A 85 -20.66 9.36 13.46
CA SER A 85 -21.94 8.83 13.94
C SER A 85 -21.99 8.73 15.47
N MET A 86 -20.88 8.34 16.11
CA MET A 86 -20.76 8.38 17.57
C MET A 86 -20.86 9.81 18.13
N GLY A 87 -20.26 10.81 17.47
CA GLY A 87 -20.39 12.21 17.85
C GLY A 87 -21.84 12.69 17.82
N SER A 88 -22.60 12.35 16.79
CA SER A 88 -24.02 12.69 16.67
C SER A 88 -24.88 12.02 17.76
N ILE A 89 -24.60 10.75 18.09
CA ILE A 89 -25.29 10.03 19.18
C ILE A 89 -24.92 10.66 20.53
N LEU A 90 -23.65 10.99 20.75
CA LEU A 90 -23.20 11.64 21.98
C LEU A 90 -23.82 13.02 22.14
N SER A 91 -24.00 13.81 21.07
CA SER A 91 -24.72 15.08 21.17
C SER A 91 -26.21 14.88 21.49
N LEU A 92 -26.83 13.80 21.01
CA LEU A 92 -28.22 13.47 21.33
C LEU A 92 -28.37 12.97 22.78
N SER A 93 -27.35 12.28 23.31
CA SER A 93 -27.30 11.82 24.71
C SER A 93 -26.77 12.86 25.69
N ASN A 94 -26.30 14.03 25.23
CA ASN A 94 -25.85 15.15 26.06
C ASN A 94 -26.93 16.24 26.20
N LEU A 95 -28.19 15.83 26.39
CA LEU A 95 -29.08 16.65 27.19
C LEU A 95 -28.45 16.75 28.60
N PRO A 96 -28.25 17.95 29.15
CA PRO A 96 -27.80 18.06 30.53
C PRO A 96 -28.80 17.31 31.40
N CYS A 97 -28.35 16.22 32.05
CA CYS A 97 -29.13 15.51 33.05
C CYS A 97 -29.74 16.55 34.01
N PRO A 98 -31.06 16.58 34.24
CA PRO A 98 -31.72 17.68 34.97
C PRO A 98 -31.37 17.78 36.46
N LEU A 99 -30.42 17.00 36.98
CA LEU A 99 -30.10 16.96 38.41
C LEU A 99 -28.58 17.01 38.57
N GLY A 100 -28.09 18.20 38.90
CA GLY A 100 -26.69 18.58 38.86
C GLY A 100 -25.81 17.87 39.87
N VAL A 101 -24.92 16.99 39.38
CA VAL A 101 -23.69 16.60 40.07
C VAL A 101 -22.56 16.44 39.04
N CYS A 102 -21.91 17.55 38.67
CA CYS A 102 -20.62 17.51 37.98
C CYS A 102 -19.48 17.48 39.00
N ARG A 103 -19.06 16.29 39.45
CA ARG A 103 -17.73 16.13 40.08
C ARG A 103 -16.66 16.08 38.99
N ARG A 104 -15.94 17.20 38.88
CA ARG A 104 -14.79 17.47 38.01
C ARG A 104 -13.65 16.45 38.23
N TYR A 105 -13.42 15.54 37.28
CA TYR A 105 -12.18 14.76 37.20
C TYR A 105 -11.09 15.61 36.51
N ARG A 106 -10.42 16.46 37.29
CA ARG A 106 -9.12 17.04 36.92
C ARG A 106 -8.06 16.02 37.39
N ARG A 107 -7.47 15.23 36.49
CA ARG A 107 -6.31 14.39 36.83
C ARG A 107 -5.03 15.24 36.70
N PRO A 108 -4.23 15.44 37.75
CA PRO A 108 -2.87 15.95 37.61
C PRO A 108 -1.96 14.82 37.09
N TRP A 109 -1.21 15.15 36.05
CA TRP A 109 -0.06 14.38 35.57
C TRP A 109 1.09 14.65 36.53
N THR A 110 1.56 13.62 37.26
CA THR A 110 2.94 13.41 37.77
C THR A 110 2.92 12.43 38.94
N SER A 111 3.82 11.44 38.92
CA SER A 111 4.30 10.53 39.99
C SER A 111 4.31 9.09 39.45
N SER A 112 5.39 8.32 39.40
CA SER A 112 6.74 8.49 39.90
C SER A 112 7.69 7.57 39.15
N ARG A 113 8.85 8.10 38.77
CA ARG A 113 10.07 7.33 38.57
C ARG A 113 10.69 7.23 39.96
N SER A 114 10.41 6.15 40.69
CA SER A 114 11.11 5.82 41.93
C SER A 114 12.25 4.85 41.60
N ASN A 115 13.47 5.37 41.63
CA ASN A 115 14.68 4.56 41.80
C ASN A 115 14.72 4.09 43.25
N LEU A 116 14.72 2.77 43.44
CA LEU A 116 15.38 2.02 44.51
C LEU A 116 15.40 0.55 44.08
#